data_AF-A0A3D3ZG08-F1
#
_entry.id   AF-A0A3D3ZG08-F1
#
_cell.length_a   1.000
_cell.length_b   1.000
_cell.length_c   1.000
_cell.angle_alpha   90.00
_cell.angle_beta   90.00
_cell.angle_gamma   90.00
#
_symmetry.space_group_name_H-M   'P 1'
#
loop_
_entity.id
_entity.type
_entity.pdbx_description
1 polymer ?
#
loop_
_entity_poly.entity_id
_entity_poly.type
_entity_poly.pdbx_seq_one_letter_code
_entity_poly.pdbx_strand_id
1 'polypeptide(L)'
;VMVPGLVKQGVRYSFFWDLKYPGLRDVMRMLGPNMLAVAITSTGFIVDTAFISFMPDKASLAASRNAHLLFALPLALVGQTMALAGLPQLSALATSGRYVRLRTTLLKLLGAALILSIVAGLGLYLFGKPAIQLLYQHGAFGKHSSKVTGTALLGYAVALPGMTLASVLVVGYYALRDARTPLFASILGLAARWSLIVLLLKVFTGSHVILAIPLAAAGTGLVESLFLGALIYRRLRSKVLVDMGMLRLDRIRKQRASRTIGQPLPFADQPVPIAVEPAQRDDILDEPTELHLNNLQDEESLTRSVDKVEETALLGHPVGGSQSEQIDSAIGDAGASEDS
;
A
#
# COMPACT_ATOMS: atom_id res chain seq x y z
N VAL A 1 16.54 -23.34 0.49
CA VAL A 1 16.51 -23.37 1.97
C VAL A 1 15.68 -24.51 2.57
N MET A 2 14.53 -24.92 2.02
CA MET A 2 13.69 -25.96 2.66
C MET A 2 14.25 -27.40 2.61
N VAL A 3 15.01 -27.78 1.56
CA VAL A 3 15.45 -29.18 1.35
C VAL A 3 16.25 -29.78 2.51
N PRO A 4 17.27 -29.12 3.11
CA PRO A 4 18.03 -29.71 4.22
C PRO A 4 17.19 -29.90 5.50
N GLY A 5 16.15 -29.07 5.69
CA GLY A 5 15.22 -29.19 6.83
C GLY A 5 14.28 -30.39 6.69
N LEU A 6 13.76 -30.65 5.49
CA LEU A 6 12.89 -31.81 5.24
C LEU A 6 13.61 -33.15 5.43
N VAL A 7 14.89 -33.24 5.03
CA VAL A 7 15.69 -34.47 5.20
C VAL A 7 15.84 -34.83 6.67
N LYS A 8 16.04 -33.84 7.56
CA LYS A 8 16.10 -34.05 9.02
C LYS A 8 14.77 -34.48 9.66
N GLN A 9 13.63 -34.31 8.97
CA GLN A 9 12.31 -34.73 9.46
C GLN A 9 11.87 -36.11 8.92
N GLY A 10 12.73 -36.83 8.19
CA GLY A 10 12.41 -38.19 7.69
C GLY A 10 11.30 -38.26 6.64
N VAL A 11 10.89 -37.12 6.07
CA VAL A 11 9.81 -37.04 5.08
C VAL A 11 10.27 -37.64 3.75
N ARG A 12 9.91 -38.91 3.52
CA ARG A 12 10.12 -39.58 2.23
C ARG A 12 9.17 -39.02 1.17
N TYR A 13 9.70 -38.14 0.32
CA TYR A 13 8.95 -37.52 -0.77
C TYR A 13 8.75 -38.53 -1.92
N SER A 14 7.58 -39.17 -1.99
CA SER A 14 7.19 -39.97 -3.16
C SER A 14 6.54 -39.07 -4.22
N PHE A 15 6.95 -39.24 -5.47
CA PHE A 15 6.48 -38.40 -6.59
C PHE A 15 5.10 -38.87 -7.10
N PHE A 16 4.06 -38.66 -6.30
CA PHE A 16 2.69 -39.08 -6.62
C PHE A 16 1.94 -38.04 -7.46
N TRP A 17 1.73 -38.35 -8.74
CA TRP A 17 0.91 -37.55 -9.66
C TRP A 17 -0.54 -38.06 -9.73
N ASP A 18 -1.34 -37.76 -8.70
CA ASP A 18 -2.79 -38.02 -8.75
C ASP A 18 -3.59 -36.75 -9.10
N LEU A 19 -3.92 -36.59 -10.39
CA LEU A 19 -4.74 -35.49 -10.89
C LEU A 19 -6.18 -35.48 -10.35
N LYS A 20 -6.64 -36.54 -9.67
CA LYS A 20 -7.96 -36.58 -9.03
C LYS A 20 -7.97 -35.94 -7.64
N TYR A 21 -6.81 -35.66 -7.05
CA TYR A 21 -6.74 -35.08 -5.70
C TYR A 21 -7.40 -33.68 -5.68
N PRO A 22 -8.41 -33.42 -4.81
CA PRO A 22 -9.20 -32.20 -4.88
C PRO A 22 -8.36 -30.92 -4.68
N GLY A 23 -7.39 -30.97 -3.77
CA GLY A 23 -6.44 -29.87 -3.56
C GLY A 23 -5.58 -29.56 -4.79
N LEU A 24 -5.11 -30.58 -5.52
CA LEU A 24 -4.33 -30.38 -6.75
C LEU A 24 -5.20 -29.77 -7.86
N ARG A 25 -6.47 -30.19 -7.96
CA ARG A 25 -7.43 -29.63 -8.92
C ARG A 25 -7.73 -28.15 -8.66
N ASP A 26 -7.86 -27.74 -7.41
CA ASP A 26 -8.05 -26.33 -7.04
C ASP A 26 -6.79 -25.48 -7.32
N VAL A 27 -5.60 -25.99 -7.00
CA VAL A 27 -4.33 -25.34 -7.36
C VAL A 27 -4.22 -25.17 -8.87
N MET A 28 -4.42 -26.22 -9.67
CA MET A 28 -4.35 -26.17 -11.14
C MET A 28 -5.36 -25.19 -11.74
N ARG A 29 -6.58 -25.12 -11.18
CA ARG A 29 -7.63 -24.16 -11.60
C ARG A 29 -7.25 -22.70 -11.33
N MET A 30 -6.38 -22.43 -10.35
CA MET A 30 -5.83 -21.10 -10.08
C MET A 30 -4.53 -20.84 -10.87
N LEU A 31 -3.70 -21.86 -11.07
CA LEU A 31 -2.43 -21.76 -11.77
C LEU A 31 -2.60 -21.44 -13.26
N GLY A 32 -3.52 -22.14 -13.95
CA GLY A 32 -3.75 -21.96 -15.40
C GLY A 32 -4.05 -20.50 -15.79
N PRO A 33 -5.06 -19.84 -15.19
CA PRO A 33 -5.34 -18.43 -15.46
C PRO A 33 -4.18 -17.49 -15.10
N ASN A 34 -3.45 -17.78 -14.02
CA ASN A 34 -2.31 -16.97 -13.59
C ASN A 34 -1.12 -17.07 -14.57
N MET A 35 -0.77 -18.28 -15.00
CA MET A 35 0.28 -18.51 -16.00
C MET A 35 -0.04 -17.81 -17.33
N LEU A 36 -1.30 -17.86 -17.77
CA LEU A 36 -1.75 -17.11 -18.94
C LEU A 36 -1.62 -15.59 -18.74
N ALA A 37 -1.99 -15.06 -17.57
CA ALA A 37 -1.85 -13.64 -17.27
C ALA A 37 -0.38 -13.18 -17.33
N VAL A 38 0.54 -13.97 -16.76
CA VAL A 38 1.99 -13.70 -16.80
C VAL A 38 2.54 -13.78 -18.22
N ALA A 39 2.09 -14.76 -19.04
CA ALA A 39 2.48 -14.87 -20.44
C ALA A 39 2.02 -13.65 -21.26
N ILE A 40 0.78 -13.22 -21.08
CA ILE A 40 0.19 -12.03 -21.76
C ILE A 40 0.93 -10.75 -21.36
N THR A 41 1.23 -10.59 -20.06
CA THR A 41 2.00 -9.44 -19.56
C THR A 41 3.42 -9.44 -20.15
N SER A 42 4.07 -10.62 -20.26
CA SER A 42 5.38 -10.78 -20.89
C SER A 42 5.38 -10.39 -22.37
N THR A 43 4.28 -10.63 -23.09
CA THR A 43 4.11 -10.19 -24.48
C THR A 43 4.21 -8.66 -24.63
N GLY A 44 3.85 -7.88 -23.60
CA GLY A 44 3.99 -6.42 -23.60
C GLY A 44 5.43 -5.95 -23.84
N PHE A 45 6.44 -6.66 -23.32
CA PHE A 45 7.85 -6.32 -23.55
C PHE A 45 8.33 -6.68 -24.97
N ILE A 46 7.77 -7.75 -25.55
CA ILE A 46 8.03 -8.13 -26.95
C ILE A 46 7.44 -7.07 -27.89
N VAL A 47 6.21 -6.64 -27.61
CA VAL A 47 5.54 -5.52 -28.30
C VAL A 47 6.37 -4.25 -28.26
N ASP A 48 6.83 -3.84 -27.07
CA ASP A 48 7.68 -2.66 -26.90
C ASP A 48 8.95 -2.78 -27.76
N THR A 49 9.65 -3.91 -27.63
CA THR A 49 10.90 -4.20 -28.36
C THR A 49 10.70 -4.14 -29.88
N ALA A 50 9.59 -4.68 -30.39
CA ALA A 50 9.25 -4.61 -31.80
C ALA A 50 9.06 -3.15 -32.27
N PHE A 51 8.27 -2.35 -31.55
CA PHE A 51 8.07 -0.93 -31.89
C PHE A 51 9.36 -0.10 -31.79
N ILE A 52 10.22 -0.37 -30.80
CA ILE A 52 11.53 0.30 -30.69
C ILE A 52 12.44 -0.07 -31.88
N SER A 53 12.38 -1.33 -32.35
CA SER A 53 13.21 -1.80 -33.47
C SER A 53 12.84 -1.17 -34.81
N PHE A 54 11.62 -0.63 -34.95
CA PHE A 54 11.20 0.18 -36.10
C PHE A 54 11.55 1.67 -35.98
N MET A 55 12.10 2.13 -34.85
CA MET A 55 12.50 3.54 -34.71
C MET A 55 13.78 3.83 -35.52
N PRO A 56 13.92 5.02 -36.16
CA PRO A 56 15.09 5.34 -36.98
C PRO A 56 16.41 5.38 -36.22
N ASP A 57 16.37 5.66 -34.91
CA ASP A 57 17.54 5.82 -34.08
C ASP A 57 17.96 4.48 -33.44
N LYS A 58 19.13 3.97 -33.86
CA LYS A 58 19.76 2.74 -33.36
C LYS A 58 20.03 2.77 -31.85
N ALA A 59 20.14 3.95 -31.23
CA ALA A 59 20.30 4.07 -29.78
C ALA A 59 19.03 3.70 -29.00
N SER A 60 17.84 3.74 -29.63
CA SER A 60 16.55 3.61 -28.96
C SER A 60 16.38 2.31 -28.16
N LEU A 61 16.90 1.19 -28.68
CA LEU A 61 16.78 -0.13 -28.03
C LEU A 61 17.57 -0.19 -26.72
N ALA A 62 18.84 0.23 -26.77
CA ALA A 62 19.69 0.30 -25.58
C ALA A 62 19.19 1.37 -24.60
N ALA A 63 18.74 2.52 -25.10
CA ALA A 63 18.19 3.60 -24.30
C ALA A 63 16.92 3.19 -23.55
N SER A 64 15.94 2.59 -24.24
CA SER A 64 14.71 2.14 -23.58
C SER A 64 14.97 1.03 -22.56
N ARG A 65 15.91 0.10 -22.84
CA ARG A 65 16.29 -0.96 -21.88
C ARG A 65 16.98 -0.38 -20.64
N ASN A 66 17.91 0.55 -20.80
CA ASN A 66 18.62 1.18 -19.69
C ASN A 66 17.68 2.07 -18.85
N ALA A 67 16.76 2.80 -19.50
CA ALA A 67 15.72 3.56 -18.79
C ALA A 67 14.76 2.64 -18.02
N HIS A 68 14.36 1.51 -18.61
CA HIS A 68 13.53 0.51 -17.93
C HIS A 68 14.25 -0.06 -16.69
N LEU A 69 15.55 -0.38 -16.77
CA LEU A 69 16.31 -0.90 -15.62
C LEU A 69 16.30 0.10 -14.44
N LEU A 70 16.53 1.38 -14.71
CA LEU A 70 16.47 2.44 -13.69
C LEU A 70 15.06 2.63 -13.10
N PHE A 71 14.03 2.43 -13.90
CA PHE A 71 12.63 2.45 -13.49
C PHE A 71 12.19 1.20 -12.68
N ALA A 72 12.73 0.03 -13.01
CA ALA A 72 12.41 -1.22 -12.34
C ALA A 72 12.83 -1.24 -10.87
N LEU A 73 13.90 -0.50 -10.52
CA LEU A 73 14.38 -0.37 -9.13
C LEU A 73 13.30 0.20 -8.19
N PRO A 74 12.77 1.43 -8.38
CA PRO A 74 11.70 1.96 -7.54
C PRO A 74 10.37 1.22 -7.72
N LEU A 75 10.04 0.71 -8.91
CA LEU A 75 8.82 -0.10 -9.11
C LEU A 75 8.85 -1.40 -8.26
N ALA A 76 9.99 -2.09 -8.21
CA ALA A 76 10.17 -3.24 -7.33
C ALA A 76 10.16 -2.83 -5.85
N LEU A 77 10.96 -1.82 -5.49
CA LEU A 77 11.13 -1.35 -4.10
C LEU A 77 9.85 -0.81 -3.46
N VAL A 78 8.92 -0.25 -4.24
CA VAL A 78 7.64 0.28 -3.74
C VAL A 78 6.45 -0.62 -4.12
N GLY A 79 6.30 -0.96 -5.39
CA GLY A 79 5.11 -1.65 -5.89
C GLY A 79 5.09 -3.13 -5.51
N GLN A 80 6.20 -3.84 -5.72
CA GLN A 80 6.27 -5.28 -5.45
C GLN A 80 6.43 -5.59 -3.96
N THR A 81 7.21 -4.80 -3.21
CA THR A 81 7.36 -4.95 -1.75
C THR A 81 6.04 -4.74 -1.02
N MET A 82 5.30 -3.66 -1.29
CA MET A 82 4.00 -3.37 -0.66
C MET A 82 2.97 -4.45 -0.98
N ALA A 83 2.99 -4.97 -2.21
CA ALA A 83 2.17 -6.09 -2.62
C ALA A 83 2.54 -7.36 -1.83
N LEU A 84 3.81 -7.78 -1.80
CA LEU A 84 4.24 -8.98 -1.08
C LEU A 84 4.04 -8.88 0.44
N ALA A 85 4.29 -7.71 1.05
CA ALA A 85 4.07 -7.46 2.48
C ALA A 85 2.57 -7.45 2.84
N GLY A 86 1.71 -6.94 1.94
CA GLY A 86 0.26 -6.95 2.11
C GLY A 86 -0.38 -8.34 1.96
N LEU A 87 0.20 -9.23 1.13
CA LEU A 87 -0.37 -10.54 0.80
C LEU A 87 -0.75 -11.41 2.01
N PRO A 88 0.12 -11.68 3.01
CA PRO A 88 -0.25 -12.54 4.14
C PRO A 88 -1.38 -11.94 4.99
N GLN A 89 -1.34 -10.62 5.23
CA GLN A 89 -2.35 -9.92 6.02
C GLN A 89 -3.71 -9.90 5.30
N LEU A 90 -3.73 -9.57 4.00
CA LEU A 90 -4.95 -9.59 3.19
C LEU A 90 -5.53 -11.00 3.08
N SER A 91 -4.68 -12.03 2.91
CA SER A 91 -5.10 -13.43 2.85
C SER A 91 -5.74 -13.89 4.17
N ALA A 92 -5.15 -13.54 5.31
CA ALA A 92 -5.71 -13.85 6.64
C ALA A 92 -7.04 -13.11 6.90
N LEU A 93 -7.22 -11.90 6.39
CA LEU A 93 -8.49 -11.17 6.47
C LEU A 93 -9.55 -11.75 5.54
N ALA A 94 -9.16 -12.26 4.37
CA ALA A 94 -10.05 -12.90 3.40
C ALA A 94 -10.59 -14.23 3.91
N THR A 95 -9.72 -15.10 4.45
CA THR A 95 -10.12 -16.41 5.01
C THR A 95 -10.98 -16.28 6.27
N SER A 96 -10.72 -15.25 7.09
CA SER A 96 -11.52 -14.96 8.29
C SER A 96 -12.85 -14.23 8.01
N GLY A 97 -13.17 -13.92 6.75
CA GLY A 97 -14.43 -13.28 6.35
C GLY A 97 -14.61 -11.83 6.81
N ARG A 98 -13.53 -11.16 7.24
CA ARG A 98 -13.53 -9.79 7.79
C ARG A 98 -13.34 -8.74 6.68
N TYR A 99 -14.30 -8.68 5.77
CA TYR A 99 -14.22 -7.91 4.53
C TYR A 99 -14.14 -6.38 4.72
N VAL A 100 -14.72 -5.82 5.80
CA VAL A 100 -14.57 -4.40 6.18
C VAL A 100 -13.12 -4.10 6.52
N ARG A 101 -12.48 -4.92 7.36
CA ARG A 101 -11.06 -4.75 7.69
C ARG A 101 -10.18 -4.93 6.44
N LEU A 102 -10.44 -5.96 5.63
CA LEU A 102 -9.75 -6.18 4.35
C LEU A 102 -9.82 -4.94 3.45
N ARG A 103 -11.01 -4.34 3.28
CA ARG A 103 -11.18 -3.09 2.52
C ARG A 103 -10.31 -1.96 3.09
N THR A 104 -10.34 -1.73 4.40
CA THR A 104 -9.57 -0.64 5.01
C THR A 104 -8.06 -0.88 4.91
N THR A 105 -7.59 -2.11 5.07
CA THR A 105 -6.18 -2.48 4.91
C THR A 105 -5.72 -2.29 3.46
N LEU A 106 -6.51 -2.77 2.48
CA LEU A 106 -6.19 -2.61 1.06
C LEU A 106 -6.13 -1.14 0.65
N LEU A 107 -7.06 -0.30 1.12
CA LEU A 107 -7.05 1.15 0.85
C LEU A 107 -5.84 1.84 1.49
N LYS A 108 -5.43 1.45 2.71
CA LYS A 108 -4.20 1.96 3.34
C LYS A 108 -2.95 1.55 2.56
N LEU A 109 -2.86 0.30 2.10
CA LEU A 109 -1.76 -0.18 1.25
C LEU A 109 -1.71 0.58 -0.09
N LEU A 110 -2.85 0.79 -0.75
CA LEU A 110 -2.92 1.59 -1.98
C LEU A 110 -2.49 3.04 -1.75
N GLY A 111 -2.96 3.69 -0.69
CA GLY A 111 -2.60 5.07 -0.36
C GLY A 111 -1.11 5.21 -0.05
N ALA A 112 -0.54 4.33 0.77
CA ALA A 112 0.88 4.32 1.09
C ALA A 112 1.74 4.04 -0.16
N ALA A 113 1.38 3.03 -0.97
CA ALA A 113 2.07 2.73 -2.22
C ALA A 113 2.00 3.90 -3.20
N LEU A 114 0.85 4.59 -3.30
CA LEU A 114 0.68 5.74 -4.18
C LEU A 114 1.56 6.93 -3.77
N ILE A 115 1.55 7.31 -2.48
CA ILE A 115 2.40 8.40 -1.97
C ILE A 115 3.87 8.07 -2.21
N LEU A 116 4.31 6.86 -1.84
CA LEU A 116 5.69 6.44 -1.98
C LEU A 116 6.12 6.32 -3.45
N SER A 117 5.19 5.95 -4.34
CA SER A 117 5.41 5.91 -5.79
C SER A 117 5.54 7.29 -6.44
N ILE A 118 4.80 8.29 -5.95
CA ILE A 118 4.94 9.67 -6.40
C ILE A 118 6.31 10.23 -5.96
N VAL A 119 6.70 10.00 -4.71
CA VAL A 119 8.04 10.40 -4.20
C VAL A 119 9.16 9.72 -4.97
N ALA A 120 9.04 8.41 -5.24
CA ALA A 120 10.03 7.67 -6.02
C ALA A 120 10.08 8.11 -7.49
N GLY A 121 8.94 8.42 -8.11
CA GLY A 121 8.87 8.98 -9.46
C GLY A 121 9.48 10.38 -9.56
N LEU A 122 9.28 11.22 -8.54
CA LEU A 122 9.92 12.53 -8.44
C LEU A 122 11.44 12.40 -8.26
N GLY A 123 11.89 11.48 -7.41
CA GLY A 123 13.32 11.14 -7.28
C GLY A 123 13.92 10.66 -8.61
N LEU A 124 13.20 9.82 -9.35
CA LEU A 124 13.61 9.35 -10.69
C LEU A 124 13.64 10.49 -11.72
N TYR A 125 12.77 11.49 -11.61
CA TYR A 125 12.80 12.69 -12.45
C TYR A 125 14.02 13.57 -12.18
N LEU A 126 14.30 13.90 -10.90
CA LEU A 126 15.42 14.75 -10.52
C LEU A 126 16.78 14.06 -10.74
N PHE A 127 16.96 12.86 -10.18
CA PHE A 127 18.24 12.16 -10.16
C PHE A 127 18.45 11.24 -11.38
N GLY A 128 17.42 10.95 -12.16
CA GLY A 128 17.50 10.02 -13.29
C GLY A 128 18.47 10.45 -14.39
N LYS A 129 18.49 11.74 -14.76
CA LYS A 129 19.44 12.27 -15.76
C LYS A 129 20.91 12.15 -15.31
N PRO A 130 21.32 12.65 -14.14
CA PRO A 130 22.71 12.47 -13.68
C PRO A 130 23.05 11.00 -13.42
N ALA A 131 22.10 10.18 -12.94
CA ALA A 131 22.30 8.74 -12.81
C ALA A 131 22.56 8.05 -14.16
N ILE A 132 21.80 8.37 -15.22
CA ILE A 132 22.06 7.84 -16.57
C ILE A 132 23.45 8.24 -17.07
N GLN A 133 23.86 9.49 -16.84
CA GLN A 133 25.19 9.96 -17.24
C GLN A 133 26.28 9.21 -16.48
N LEU A 134 26.15 9.07 -15.15
CA LEU A 134 27.15 8.42 -14.31
C LEU A 134 27.22 6.90 -14.51
N LEU A 135 26.10 6.21 -14.74
CA LEU A 135 26.09 4.75 -14.92
C LEU A 135 26.41 4.34 -16.37
N TYR A 136 25.85 5.04 -17.35
CA TYR A 136 25.84 4.54 -18.74
C TYR A 136 26.71 5.34 -19.71
N GLN A 137 27.12 6.58 -19.44
CA GLN A 137 27.82 7.42 -20.44
C GLN A 137 29.32 7.13 -20.54
N HIS A 138 29.65 5.87 -20.87
CA HIS A 138 31.02 5.37 -20.98
C HIS A 138 31.23 4.56 -22.28
N GLY A 139 32.44 4.59 -22.83
CA GLY A 139 32.82 3.82 -24.02
C GLY A 139 31.93 4.13 -25.23
N ALA A 140 31.30 3.10 -25.78
CA ALA A 140 30.43 3.20 -26.97
C ALA A 140 29.11 3.95 -26.73
N PHE A 141 28.74 4.25 -25.47
CA PHE A 141 27.46 4.88 -25.13
C PHE A 141 27.61 6.39 -24.97
N GLY A 142 27.54 7.11 -26.10
CA GLY A 142 27.79 8.55 -26.17
C GLY A 142 26.67 9.45 -25.60
N LYS A 143 26.94 10.76 -25.63
CA LYS A 143 26.03 11.83 -25.16
C LYS A 143 24.64 11.77 -25.80
N HIS A 144 24.53 11.38 -27.08
CA HIS A 144 23.26 11.21 -27.78
C HIS A 144 22.40 10.12 -27.14
N SER A 145 22.94 8.91 -26.99
CA SER A 145 22.27 7.77 -26.34
C SER A 145 21.86 8.10 -24.90
N SER A 146 22.71 8.82 -24.15
CA SER A 146 22.36 9.32 -22.80
C SER A 146 21.17 10.29 -22.83
N LYS A 147 21.12 11.25 -23.77
CA LYS A 147 19.98 12.18 -23.95
C LYS A 147 18.67 11.44 -24.28
N VAL A 148 18.73 10.45 -25.18
CA VAL A 148 17.59 9.62 -25.60
C VAL A 148 17.10 8.70 -24.46
N THR A 149 18.02 8.16 -23.65
CA THR A 149 17.69 7.42 -22.42
C THR A 149 17.02 8.35 -21.40
N GLY A 150 17.55 9.56 -21.26
CA GLY A 150 17.03 10.60 -20.38
C GLY A 150 15.60 11.00 -20.74
N THR A 151 15.24 11.09 -22.01
CA THR A 151 13.85 11.34 -22.41
C THR A 151 12.96 10.12 -22.12
N ALA A 152 13.36 8.91 -22.48
CA ALA A 152 12.59 7.69 -22.18
C ALA A 152 12.29 7.55 -20.67
N LEU A 153 13.26 7.87 -19.80
CA LEU A 153 13.09 7.79 -18.36
C LEU A 153 12.02 8.74 -17.80
N LEU A 154 11.80 9.91 -18.43
CA LEU A 154 10.73 10.84 -18.01
C LEU A 154 9.34 10.21 -18.17
N GLY A 155 9.10 9.49 -19.26
CA GLY A 155 7.84 8.75 -19.45
C GLY A 155 7.67 7.65 -18.39
N TYR A 156 8.76 6.96 -18.03
CA TYR A 156 8.73 5.90 -17.02
C TYR A 156 8.48 6.46 -15.60
N ALA A 157 9.00 7.65 -15.27
CA ALA A 157 8.69 8.33 -14.02
C ALA A 157 7.17 8.61 -13.89
N VAL A 158 6.50 8.98 -14.98
CA VAL A 158 5.03 9.16 -15.02
C VAL A 158 4.28 7.82 -14.98
N ALA A 159 4.88 6.73 -15.47
CA ALA A 159 4.26 5.40 -15.42
C ALA A 159 4.23 4.78 -14.01
N LEU A 160 5.12 5.24 -13.13
CA LEU A 160 5.41 4.60 -11.85
C LEU A 160 4.17 4.50 -10.93
N PRO A 161 3.35 5.55 -10.72
CA PRO A 161 2.16 5.47 -9.87
C PRO A 161 1.08 4.51 -10.40
N GLY A 162 0.91 4.44 -11.72
CA GLY A 162 -0.06 3.52 -12.33
C GLY A 162 0.36 2.05 -12.16
N MET A 163 1.64 1.76 -12.38
CA MET A 163 2.15 0.38 -12.28
C MET A 163 2.27 -0.11 -10.83
N THR A 164 2.58 0.75 -9.85
CA THR A 164 2.59 0.38 -8.43
C THR A 164 1.18 0.11 -7.88
N LEU A 165 0.17 0.89 -8.29
CA LEU A 165 -1.23 0.62 -7.95
C LEU A 165 -1.70 -0.74 -8.50
N ALA A 166 -1.37 -1.03 -9.77
CA ALA A 166 -1.74 -2.30 -10.41
C ALA A 166 -1.14 -3.51 -9.67
N SER A 167 0.15 -3.46 -9.29
CA SER A 167 0.81 -4.59 -8.59
C SER A 167 0.19 -4.88 -7.21
N VAL A 168 -0.16 -3.84 -6.45
CA VAL A 168 -0.83 -4.01 -5.13
C VAL A 168 -2.26 -4.52 -5.30
N LEU A 169 -2.99 -4.03 -6.31
CA LEU A 169 -4.35 -4.50 -6.62
C LEU A 169 -4.38 -5.99 -7.01
N VAL A 170 -3.45 -6.44 -7.86
CA VAL A 170 -3.32 -7.86 -8.26
C VAL A 170 -3.15 -8.78 -7.06
N VAL A 171 -2.33 -8.42 -6.08
CA VAL A 171 -2.22 -9.17 -4.81
C VAL A 171 -3.54 -9.20 -4.04
N GLY A 172 -4.30 -8.10 -4.02
CA GLY A 172 -5.64 -8.08 -3.41
C GLY A 172 -6.59 -9.12 -4.01
N TYR A 173 -6.48 -9.39 -5.32
CA TYR A 173 -7.23 -10.46 -5.99
C TYR A 173 -6.72 -11.87 -5.65
N TYR A 174 -5.40 -12.05 -5.55
CA TYR A 174 -4.82 -13.33 -5.12
C TYR A 174 -5.20 -13.69 -3.68
N ALA A 175 -5.20 -12.72 -2.76
CA ALA A 175 -5.70 -12.88 -1.40
C ALA A 175 -7.20 -13.29 -1.35
N LEU A 176 -8.00 -12.83 -2.32
CA LEU A 176 -9.41 -13.21 -2.50
C LEU A 176 -9.62 -14.52 -3.28
N ARG A 177 -8.53 -15.24 -3.62
CA ARG A 177 -8.51 -16.46 -4.45
C ARG A 177 -9.13 -16.29 -5.84
N ASP A 178 -9.00 -15.12 -6.46
CA ASP A 178 -9.46 -14.88 -7.83
C ASP A 178 -8.27 -14.60 -8.77
N ALA A 179 -7.91 -15.60 -9.58
CA ALA A 179 -6.89 -15.49 -10.63
C ALA A 179 -7.47 -15.12 -12.01
N ARG A 180 -8.80 -15.01 -12.16
CA ARG A 180 -9.45 -14.69 -13.44
C ARG A 180 -9.51 -13.19 -13.70
N THR A 181 -9.72 -12.40 -12.65
CA THR A 181 -9.79 -10.94 -12.79
C THR A 181 -8.44 -10.33 -13.21
N PRO A 182 -7.29 -10.74 -12.61
CA PRO A 182 -5.97 -10.34 -13.11
C PRO A 182 -5.73 -10.76 -14.56
N LEU A 183 -6.17 -11.94 -15.00
CA LEU A 183 -6.07 -12.37 -16.40
C LEU A 183 -6.82 -11.41 -17.36
N PHE A 184 -8.07 -11.06 -17.05
CA PHE A 184 -8.81 -10.08 -17.86
C PHE A 184 -8.17 -8.69 -17.84
N ALA A 185 -7.57 -8.29 -16.71
CA ALA A 185 -6.80 -7.05 -16.62
C ALA A 185 -5.56 -7.08 -17.52
N SER A 186 -4.77 -8.17 -17.54
CA SER A 186 -3.62 -8.32 -18.44
C SER A 186 -4.03 -8.31 -19.92
N ILE A 187 -5.16 -8.91 -20.29
CA ILE A 187 -5.70 -8.88 -21.67
C ILE A 187 -6.07 -7.44 -22.06
N LEU A 188 -6.83 -6.75 -21.20
CA LEU A 188 -7.20 -5.35 -21.42
C LEU A 188 -5.97 -4.44 -21.45
N GLY A 189 -4.99 -4.69 -20.57
CA GLY A 189 -3.73 -3.97 -20.47
C GLY A 189 -2.88 -4.11 -21.73
N LEU A 190 -2.76 -5.32 -22.29
CA LEU A 190 -2.07 -5.56 -23.57
C LEU A 190 -2.78 -4.85 -24.73
N ALA A 191 -4.11 -4.95 -24.81
CA ALA A 191 -4.89 -4.26 -25.86
C ALA A 191 -4.78 -2.73 -25.74
N ALA A 192 -4.87 -2.19 -24.52
CA ALA A 192 -4.68 -0.78 -24.24
C ALA A 192 -3.24 -0.33 -24.55
N ARG A 193 -2.23 -1.14 -24.21
CA ARG A 193 -0.82 -0.90 -24.51
C ARG A 193 -0.59 -0.76 -26.01
N TRP A 194 -1.09 -1.72 -26.80
CA TRP A 194 -0.97 -1.69 -28.25
C TRP A 194 -1.66 -0.46 -28.85
N SER A 195 -2.88 -0.18 -28.39
CA SER A 195 -3.68 0.98 -28.83
C SER A 195 -3.01 2.31 -28.50
N LEU A 196 -2.45 2.46 -27.29
CA LEU A 196 -1.74 3.67 -26.88
C LEU A 196 -0.42 3.82 -27.63
N ILE A 197 0.37 2.75 -27.85
CA ILE A 197 1.60 2.87 -28.64
C ILE A 197 1.27 3.34 -30.06
N VAL A 198 0.28 2.74 -30.73
CA VAL A 198 -0.13 3.16 -32.08
C VAL A 198 -0.68 4.59 -32.10
N LEU A 199 -1.41 5.03 -31.07
CA LEU A 199 -1.91 6.40 -30.96
C LEU A 199 -0.75 7.39 -30.73
N LEU A 200 0.12 7.13 -29.77
CA LEU A 200 1.21 8.03 -29.39
C LEU A 200 2.29 8.10 -30.49
N LEU A 201 2.53 7.03 -31.25
CA LEU A 201 3.41 7.07 -32.43
C LEU A 201 2.86 7.94 -33.59
N LYS A 202 1.54 8.23 -33.61
CA LYS A 202 0.96 9.21 -34.55
C LYS A 202 1.05 10.64 -34.04
N VAL A 203 1.04 10.84 -32.73
CA VAL A 203 1.08 12.17 -32.08
C VAL A 203 2.52 12.68 -31.93
N PHE A 204 3.45 11.82 -31.53
CA PHE A 204 4.86 12.16 -31.35
C PHE A 204 5.65 11.87 -32.63
N THR A 205 6.32 12.89 -33.17
CA THR A 205 7.22 12.78 -34.33
C THR A 205 8.65 13.22 -33.96
N GLY A 206 9.63 12.79 -34.76
CA GLY A 206 11.05 13.13 -34.55
C GLY A 206 11.65 12.54 -33.26
N SER A 207 12.56 13.28 -32.62
CA SER A 207 13.38 12.81 -31.49
C SER A 207 12.59 12.47 -30.21
N HIS A 208 11.30 12.77 -30.15
CA HIS A 208 10.43 12.48 -29.01
C HIS A 208 9.66 11.15 -29.14
N VAL A 209 9.77 10.46 -30.28
CA VAL A 209 9.10 9.17 -30.55
C VAL A 209 9.36 8.12 -29.45
N ILE A 210 10.56 8.11 -28.83
CA ILE A 210 10.88 7.19 -27.73
C ILE A 210 10.02 7.37 -26.47
N LEU A 211 9.39 8.54 -26.27
CA LEU A 211 8.45 8.77 -25.16
C LEU A 211 7.14 7.98 -25.31
N ALA A 212 6.76 7.59 -26.53
CA ALA A 212 5.47 6.95 -26.80
C ALA A 212 5.28 5.65 -26.00
N ILE A 213 6.33 4.84 -25.84
CA ILE A 213 6.29 3.53 -25.19
C ILE A 213 6.22 3.60 -23.66
N PRO A 214 7.04 4.41 -22.96
CA PRO A 214 6.91 4.60 -21.52
C PRO A 214 5.64 5.40 -21.15
N LEU A 215 5.18 6.36 -21.96
CA LEU A 215 3.87 6.98 -21.75
C LEU A 215 2.71 6.01 -21.98
N ALA A 216 2.82 5.10 -22.96
CA ALA A 216 1.88 3.99 -23.09
C ALA A 216 1.92 3.07 -21.85
N ALA A 217 3.06 2.90 -21.17
CA ALA A 217 3.13 2.17 -19.89
C ALA A 217 2.40 2.88 -18.77
N ALA A 218 2.47 4.21 -18.71
CA ALA A 218 1.68 5.00 -17.78
C ALA A 218 0.18 4.81 -18.02
N GLY A 219 -0.26 4.95 -19.27
CA GLY A 219 -1.66 4.74 -19.63
C GLY A 219 -2.16 3.31 -19.36
N THR A 220 -1.38 2.29 -19.72
CA THR A 220 -1.71 0.88 -19.41
C THR A 220 -1.83 0.66 -17.89
N GLY A 221 -0.86 1.10 -17.09
CA GLY A 221 -0.88 0.92 -15.64
C GLY A 221 -2.07 1.64 -14.98
N LEU A 222 -2.46 2.80 -15.50
CA LEU A 222 -3.69 3.50 -15.08
C LEU A 222 -4.95 2.73 -15.49
N VAL A 223 -5.05 2.22 -16.71
CA VAL A 223 -6.19 1.42 -17.19
C VAL A 223 -6.36 0.13 -16.35
N GLU A 224 -5.27 -0.61 -16.12
CA GLU A 224 -5.26 -1.80 -15.27
C GLU A 224 -5.66 -1.47 -13.83
N SER A 225 -5.10 -0.41 -13.25
CA SER A 225 -5.42 0.04 -11.89
C SER A 225 -6.88 0.49 -11.73
N LEU A 226 -7.42 1.21 -12.70
CA LEU A 226 -8.82 1.64 -12.70
C LEU A 226 -9.77 0.46 -12.88
N PHE A 227 -9.46 -0.47 -13.79
CA PHE A 227 -10.25 -1.68 -14.02
C PHE A 227 -10.29 -2.58 -12.78
N LEU A 228 -9.12 -2.92 -12.23
CA LEU A 228 -8.99 -3.72 -11.01
C LEU A 228 -9.58 -2.98 -9.79
N GLY A 229 -9.34 -1.67 -9.66
CA GLY A 229 -9.85 -0.84 -8.57
C GLY A 229 -11.37 -0.75 -8.55
N ALA A 230 -12.00 -0.50 -9.70
CA ALA A 230 -13.46 -0.43 -9.81
C ALA A 230 -14.12 -1.79 -9.53
N LEU A 231 -13.54 -2.87 -10.06
CA LEU A 231 -14.12 -4.21 -9.94
C LEU A 231 -13.93 -4.76 -8.51
N ILE A 232 -12.79 -4.52 -7.85
CA ILE A 232 -12.60 -4.92 -6.44
C ILE A 232 -13.49 -4.10 -5.51
N TYR A 233 -13.67 -2.80 -5.78
CA TYR A 233 -14.59 -1.94 -5.02
C TYR A 233 -16.03 -2.45 -5.11
N ARG A 234 -16.53 -2.77 -6.32
CA ARG A 234 -17.88 -3.32 -6.52
C ARG A 234 -18.06 -4.65 -5.77
N ARG A 235 -17.04 -5.51 -5.80
CA ARG A 235 -17.08 -6.83 -5.15
C ARG A 235 -16.99 -6.76 -3.62
N LEU A 236 -16.15 -5.89 -3.08
CA LEU A 236 -16.04 -5.64 -1.64
C LEU A 236 -17.31 -4.99 -1.10
N ARG A 237 -17.97 -4.08 -1.83
CA ARG A 237 -19.27 -3.51 -1.42
C ARG A 237 -20.32 -4.61 -1.18
N SER A 238 -20.40 -5.60 -2.06
CA SER A 238 -21.29 -6.75 -1.88
C SER A 238 -20.88 -7.64 -0.69
N LYS A 239 -19.59 -7.95 -0.53
CA LYS A 239 -19.10 -8.80 0.56
C LYS A 239 -19.12 -8.14 1.94
N VAL A 240 -19.03 -6.81 2.03
CA VAL A 240 -19.13 -6.05 3.29
C VAL A 240 -20.51 -6.19 3.92
N LEU A 241 -21.59 -6.30 3.13
CA LEU A 241 -22.94 -6.56 3.64
C LEU A 241 -23.08 -7.92 4.33
N VAL A 242 -22.18 -8.87 4.03
CA VAL A 242 -22.13 -10.23 4.59
C VAL A 242 -20.89 -10.43 5.48
N ASP A 243 -20.31 -9.35 6.01
CA ASP A 243 -19.13 -9.43 6.88
C ASP A 243 -19.48 -10.15 8.20
N MET A 244 -18.81 -11.27 8.45
CA MET A 244 -19.01 -12.10 9.65
C MET A 244 -18.67 -11.35 10.96
N GLY A 245 -17.77 -10.36 10.91
CA GLY A 245 -17.51 -9.45 12.02
C GLY A 245 -18.69 -8.53 12.32
N MET A 246 -19.38 -8.03 11.28
CA MET A 246 -20.55 -7.17 11.44
C MET A 246 -21.77 -7.98 11.93
N LEU A 247 -21.96 -9.20 11.41
CA LEU A 247 -22.99 -10.14 11.89
C LEU A 247 -22.78 -10.56 13.35
N ARG A 248 -21.54 -10.69 13.81
CA ARG A 248 -21.22 -10.91 15.24
C ARG A 248 -21.63 -9.71 16.10
N LEU A 249 -21.33 -8.49 15.66
CA LEU A 249 -21.72 -7.27 16.38
C LEU A 249 -23.24 -7.07 16.44
N ASP A 250 -23.95 -7.34 15.35
CA ASP A 250 -25.41 -7.29 15.31
C ASP A 250 -26.04 -8.32 16.28
N ARG A 251 -25.52 -9.56 16.31
CA ARG A 251 -25.95 -10.59 17.27
C ARG A 251 -25.71 -10.15 18.73
N ILE A 252 -24.55 -9.57 19.04
CA ILE A 252 -24.25 -9.05 20.38
C ILE A 252 -25.17 -7.89 20.75
N ARG A 253 -25.44 -6.95 19.82
CA ARG A 253 -26.38 -5.85 20.05
C ARG A 253 -27.79 -6.37 20.35
N LYS A 254 -28.27 -7.33 19.57
CA LYS A 254 -29.60 -7.96 19.78
C LYS A 254 -29.68 -8.69 21.12
N GLN A 255 -28.66 -9.46 21.50
CA GLN A 255 -28.59 -10.11 22.83
C GLN A 255 -28.54 -9.11 23.99
N ARG A 256 -27.89 -7.96 23.81
CA ARG A 256 -27.82 -6.91 24.84
C ARG A 256 -29.15 -6.19 24.96
N ALA A 257 -29.79 -5.83 23.84
CA ALA A 257 -31.12 -5.24 23.79
C ALA A 257 -32.20 -6.15 24.42
N SER A 258 -32.19 -7.45 24.10
CA SER A 258 -33.13 -8.41 24.72
C SER A 258 -32.92 -8.57 26.23
N ARG A 259 -31.70 -8.37 26.73
CA ARG A 259 -31.42 -8.34 28.18
C ARG A 259 -31.98 -7.08 28.85
N THR A 260 -31.87 -5.93 28.21
CA THR A 260 -32.37 -4.65 28.74
C THR A 260 -33.89 -4.54 28.70
N ILE A 261 -34.55 -5.06 27.66
CA ILE A 261 -36.03 -5.00 27.52
C ILE A 261 -36.73 -5.96 28.51
N GLY A 262 -36.05 -7.03 28.96
CA GLY A 262 -36.59 -8.00 29.91
C GLY A 262 -36.28 -7.72 31.39
N GLN A 263 -35.51 -6.69 31.72
CA GLN A 263 -35.35 -6.24 33.10
C GLN A 263 -36.34 -5.10 33.38
N PRO A 264 -37.15 -5.17 34.46
CA PRO A 264 -37.83 -3.98 34.93
C PRO A 264 -36.76 -2.91 35.20
N LEU A 265 -37.01 -1.68 34.75
CA LEU A 265 -36.11 -0.56 35.05
C LEU A 265 -35.96 -0.49 36.57
N PRO A 266 -34.75 -0.38 37.13
CA PRO A 266 -34.55 -0.35 38.59
C PRO A 266 -35.21 0.85 39.29
N PHE A 267 -35.79 1.76 38.51
CA PHE A 267 -36.54 2.95 38.95
C PHE A 267 -38.01 2.92 38.50
N ALA A 268 -38.52 1.82 37.93
CA ALA A 268 -39.91 1.73 37.44
C ALA A 268 -40.94 1.96 38.56
N ASP A 269 -40.66 1.44 39.75
CA ASP A 269 -41.52 1.54 40.93
C ASP A 269 -41.07 2.66 41.90
N GLN A 270 -40.06 3.45 41.54
CA GLN A 270 -39.65 4.61 42.34
C GLN A 270 -40.36 5.86 41.81
N PRO A 271 -41.23 6.51 42.61
CA PRO A 271 -41.83 7.77 42.20
C PRO A 271 -40.73 8.82 42.03
N VAL A 272 -40.49 9.24 40.79
CA VAL A 272 -39.52 10.31 40.49
C VAL A 272 -40.00 11.58 41.19
N PRO A 273 -39.24 12.16 42.14
CA PRO A 273 -39.63 13.38 42.80
C PRO A 273 -39.44 14.56 41.84
N ILE A 274 -40.46 14.82 41.02
CA ILE A 274 -40.54 16.03 40.20
C ILE A 274 -40.95 17.20 41.11
N ALA A 275 -40.02 17.63 41.96
CA ALA A 275 -40.10 18.90 42.65
C ALA A 275 -39.80 20.03 41.67
N VAL A 276 -40.75 20.35 40.79
CA VAL A 276 -40.78 21.68 40.16
C VAL A 276 -41.39 22.60 41.20
N GLU A 277 -40.54 23.11 42.08
CA GLU A 277 -40.89 24.23 42.94
C GLU A 277 -41.12 25.45 42.04
N PRO A 278 -42.35 26.01 41.98
CA PRO A 278 -42.61 27.16 41.14
C PRO A 278 -41.84 28.34 41.73
N ALA A 279 -40.85 28.83 40.99
CA ALA A 279 -40.11 30.02 41.40
C ALA A 279 -41.09 31.18 41.66
N GLN A 280 -41.25 31.58 42.92
CA GLN A 280 -42.00 32.77 43.29
C GLN A 280 -41.38 33.96 42.54
N ARG A 281 -42.21 34.59 41.71
CA ARG A 281 -41.79 35.60 40.75
C ARG A 281 -42.55 36.89 41.01
N ASP A 282 -42.31 37.44 42.20
CA ASP A 282 -42.85 38.73 42.62
C ASP A 282 -41.69 39.70 42.92
N ASP A 283 -41.84 40.92 42.40
CA ASP A 283 -41.19 42.18 42.78
C ASP A 283 -39.66 42.25 42.93
N ILE A 284 -38.96 42.41 41.79
CA ILE A 284 -38.04 43.55 41.60
C ILE A 284 -38.18 44.09 40.16
N LEU A 285 -38.96 45.15 39.99
CA LEU A 285 -38.91 46.07 38.85
C LEU A 285 -39.10 47.50 39.36
N ASP A 286 -38.01 48.28 39.31
CA ASP A 286 -37.83 49.75 39.47
C ASP A 286 -36.38 49.92 39.96
N GLU A 287 -35.46 50.72 39.39
CA GLU A 287 -35.42 51.55 38.18
C GLU A 287 -33.96 51.54 37.63
N PRO A 288 -33.56 52.26 36.55
CA PRO A 288 -32.32 51.96 35.83
C PRO A 288 -31.04 52.54 36.47
N THR A 289 -29.93 51.80 36.37
CA THR A 289 -28.57 52.37 36.53
C THR A 289 -27.80 52.25 35.21
N GLU A 290 -27.07 53.31 34.87
CA GLU A 290 -26.61 53.60 33.51
C GLU A 290 -25.57 52.64 32.92
N LEU A 291 -25.48 52.66 31.58
CA LEU A 291 -24.39 52.08 30.81
C LEU A 291 -23.02 52.46 31.38
N HIS A 292 -22.20 51.46 31.69
CA HIS A 292 -20.75 51.59 31.63
C HIS A 292 -20.19 50.69 30.53
N LEU A 293 -20.14 51.24 29.32
CA LEU A 293 -19.27 50.76 28.25
C LEU A 293 -17.81 51.10 28.62
N ASN A 294 -17.12 50.19 29.31
CA ASN A 294 -15.66 50.22 29.42
C ASN A 294 -15.10 48.83 29.75
N ASN A 295 -14.51 48.20 28.74
CA ASN A 295 -13.21 47.50 28.76
C ASN A 295 -13.13 46.48 27.61
N LEU A 296 -13.02 47.01 26.38
CA LEU A 296 -12.37 46.30 25.29
C LEU A 296 -10.85 46.40 25.49
N GLN A 297 -10.32 45.64 26.46
CA GLN A 297 -8.89 45.51 26.71
C GLN A 297 -8.64 44.29 27.60
N ASP A 298 -8.50 43.11 26.99
CA ASP A 298 -7.73 41.96 27.52
C ASP A 298 -7.61 40.82 26.46
N GLU A 299 -7.37 41.18 25.19
CA GLU A 299 -7.20 40.23 24.08
C GLU A 299 -5.76 39.66 23.98
N GLU A 300 -4.95 39.79 25.04
CA GLU A 300 -3.53 39.39 25.08
C GLU A 300 -3.21 38.34 26.17
N SER A 301 -4.24 37.75 26.79
CA SER A 301 -4.08 36.78 27.91
C SER A 301 -4.25 35.30 27.51
N LEU A 302 -4.82 35.01 26.34
CA LEU A 302 -5.14 33.64 25.89
C LEU A 302 -4.06 32.97 25.03
N THR A 303 -3.01 33.68 24.63
CA THR A 303 -1.89 33.15 23.83
C THR A 303 -0.68 32.69 24.65
N ARG A 304 -0.63 32.98 25.97
CA ARG A 304 0.46 32.55 26.87
C ARG A 304 0.23 31.26 27.64
N SER A 305 -0.94 30.63 27.49
CA SER A 305 -1.30 29.38 28.18
C SER A 305 -1.00 28.11 27.38
N VAL A 306 -0.59 28.22 26.11
CA VAL A 306 -0.25 27.07 25.25
C VAL A 306 1.24 26.74 25.31
N ASP A 307 2.14 27.74 25.30
CA ASP A 307 3.60 27.50 25.36
C ASP A 307 4.09 26.94 26.71
N LYS A 308 3.29 27.06 27.79
CA LYS A 308 3.72 26.68 29.15
C LYS A 308 3.50 25.20 29.51
N VAL A 309 3.03 24.39 28.57
CA VAL A 309 2.83 22.93 28.75
C VAL A 309 3.96 22.12 28.07
N GLU A 310 4.69 22.68 27.10
CA GLU A 310 5.78 21.97 26.42
C GLU A 310 7.13 22.05 27.16
N GLU A 311 7.29 22.97 28.12
CA GLU A 311 8.55 23.24 28.84
C GLU A 311 8.67 22.59 30.24
N THR A 312 7.87 21.55 30.55
CA THR A 312 7.95 20.84 31.85
C THR A 312 8.18 19.32 31.75
N ALA A 313 8.53 18.81 30.57
CA ALA A 313 8.79 17.38 30.35
C ALA A 313 10.27 17.01 30.09
N LEU A 314 11.20 17.97 30.13
CA LEU A 314 12.60 17.78 29.67
C LEU A 314 13.70 17.94 30.75
N LEU A 315 13.34 18.06 32.04
CA LEU A 315 14.24 17.97 33.22
C LEU A 315 13.46 17.44 34.45
N GLY A 316 14.00 16.64 35.39
CA GLY A 316 15.26 15.89 35.36
C GLY A 316 15.74 15.41 36.75
N HIS A 317 15.71 14.08 37.02
CA HIS A 317 16.40 13.36 38.14
C HIS A 317 15.97 13.67 39.60
N PRO A 318 16.44 12.92 40.64
CA PRO A 318 16.91 11.52 40.73
C PRO A 318 16.25 10.71 41.91
N VAL A 319 16.78 9.49 42.16
CA VAL A 319 16.84 8.64 43.39
C VAL A 319 16.46 7.19 43.02
N GLY A 320 17.25 6.14 43.25
CA GLY A 320 18.57 6.02 43.89
C GLY A 320 18.56 4.93 44.98
N GLY A 321 19.18 3.76 44.74
CA GLY A 321 19.30 2.73 45.79
C GLY A 321 19.68 1.31 45.34
N SER A 322 20.99 1.01 45.38
CA SER A 322 21.60 -0.30 45.69
C SER A 322 21.17 -1.57 44.93
N GLN A 323 22.03 -2.05 44.02
CA GLN A 323 22.82 -3.27 44.23
C GLN A 323 23.82 -3.47 43.06
N SER A 324 25.11 -3.44 43.36
CA SER A 324 26.18 -3.70 42.39
C SER A 324 27.41 -4.26 43.11
N GLU A 325 27.49 -5.59 43.20
CA GLU A 325 28.72 -6.28 43.59
C GLU A 325 28.72 -7.67 42.95
N GLN A 326 29.90 -8.16 42.57
CA GLN A 326 30.17 -9.46 41.94
C GLN A 326 29.55 -9.67 40.52
N ILE A 327 30.40 -9.53 39.50
CA ILE A 327 30.98 -10.63 38.71
C ILE A 327 32.07 -10.01 37.84
N ASP A 328 33.33 -10.13 38.26
CA ASP A 328 34.49 -9.99 37.38
C ASP A 328 35.73 -10.70 37.97
N SER A 329 35.68 -12.04 38.02
CA SER A 329 36.84 -12.88 38.35
C SER A 329 36.57 -14.37 38.04
N ALA A 330 36.79 -14.83 36.79
CA ALA A 330 37.06 -16.25 36.44
C ALA A 330 37.19 -16.52 34.92
N ILE A 331 38.00 -15.76 34.17
CA ILE A 331 38.57 -16.26 32.90
C ILE A 331 40.06 -15.92 32.87
N GLY A 332 40.87 -16.88 33.32
CA GLY A 332 42.31 -16.78 33.37
C GLY A 332 42.94 -18.14 33.65
N ASP A 333 43.54 -18.71 32.62
CA ASP A 333 44.57 -19.77 32.62
C ASP A 333 44.16 -21.24 32.91
N ALA A 334 44.25 -22.10 31.88
CA ALA A 334 45.02 -23.36 31.88
C ALA A 334 44.73 -24.25 30.63
N GLY A 335 45.77 -24.55 29.83
CA GLY A 335 45.88 -25.71 28.89
C GLY A 335 45.04 -25.65 27.59
N ALA A 336 45.55 -25.51 26.36
CA ALA A 336 46.76 -26.00 25.66
C ALA A 336 46.64 -27.45 25.11
N SER A 337 47.27 -27.67 23.93
CA SER A 337 47.23 -28.85 23.04
C SER A 337 45.95 -28.96 22.16
N GLU A 338 46.01 -29.29 20.85
CA GLU A 338 47.15 -29.67 19.99
C GLU A 338 46.89 -29.39 18.49
N ASP A 339 47.97 -29.23 17.70
CA ASP A 339 47.95 -29.21 16.22
C ASP A 339 47.67 -30.61 15.64
N SER A 340 46.87 -30.70 14.56
CA SER A 340 47.03 -31.60 13.39
C SER A 340 45.88 -31.43 12.37
#